data_AF-A0A9D6D3S3-F1
#
_entry.id   AF-A0A9D6D3S3-F1
#
_cell.length_a   1.000
_cell.length_b   1.000
_cell.length_c   1.000
_cell.angle_alpha   90.00
_cell.angle_beta   90.00
_cell.angle_gamma   90.00
#
_symmetry.space_group_name_H-M   'P 1'
#
loop_
_entity.id
_entity.type
_entity.pdbx_description
1 polymer ?
#
loop_
_entity_poly.entity_id
_entity_poly.type
_entity_poly.pdbx_seq_one_letter_code
_entity_poly.pdbx_strand_id
1 'polypeptide(L)'
;MIRALGAALALLALPASAGAADGLWELLRAGGQVVLLPHATTGGAPGDPAGFRLADCTTQRNLSAAGREEARRIGRAFRARRIPVASVMSSRWCRCLETALLAFDRVEPWPALDSFSGRAPASSRSPAGCSCASVLSSKFAVTSGRVARAGAGVG
;
A
#
# COMPACT_ATOMS: atom_id res chain seq x y z
N MET A 1 50.84 41.65 0.90
CA MET A 1 49.41 41.55 0.53
C MET A 1 49.31 40.39 -0.46
N ILE A 2 48.63 39.24 -0.31
CA ILE A 2 47.55 38.72 0.55
C ILE A 2 47.79 37.19 0.65
N ARG A 3 47.66 36.62 1.86
CA ARG A 3 47.66 35.15 2.09
C ARG A 3 46.26 34.62 1.75
N ALA A 4 46.11 33.85 0.68
CA ALA A 4 44.85 33.17 0.38
C ALA A 4 44.72 31.93 1.28
N LEU A 5 44.03 32.07 2.42
CA LEU A 5 43.53 30.93 3.17
C LEU A 5 42.49 30.21 2.30
N GLY A 6 42.83 29.01 1.82
CA GLY A 6 41.87 28.10 1.21
C GLY A 6 40.87 27.63 2.26
N ALA A 7 39.62 28.08 2.16
CA ALA A 7 38.52 27.53 2.93
C ALA A 7 38.20 26.12 2.37
N ALA A 8 38.66 25.08 3.08
CA ALA A 8 38.23 23.72 2.82
C ALA A 8 36.75 23.59 3.21
N LEU A 9 35.87 23.60 2.22
CA LEU A 9 34.45 23.28 2.40
C LEU A 9 34.35 21.77 2.67
N ALA A 10 34.37 21.40 3.95
CA ALA A 10 34.12 20.03 4.38
C ALA A 10 32.66 19.67 4.05
N LEU A 11 32.47 18.90 2.98
CA LEU A 11 31.19 18.32 2.62
C LEU A 11 30.84 17.24 3.67
N LEU A 12 30.04 17.60 4.67
CA LEU A 12 29.50 16.62 5.62
C LEU A 12 28.59 15.64 4.87
N ALA A 13 29.12 14.47 4.54
CA ALA A 13 28.32 13.33 4.11
C ALA A 13 27.49 12.84 5.31
N LEU A 14 26.21 13.21 5.34
CA LEU A 14 25.25 12.63 6.27
C LEU A 14 25.11 11.13 5.94
N PRO A 15 25.36 10.22 6.90
CA PRO A 15 25.16 8.81 6.64
C PRO A 15 23.67 8.56 6.43
N ALA A 16 23.30 8.04 5.26
CA ALA A 16 21.95 7.52 5.04
C ALA A 16 21.70 6.41 6.06
N SER A 17 20.62 6.53 6.84
CA SER A 17 20.32 5.66 7.98
C SER A 17 19.92 4.25 7.54
N ALA A 18 20.90 3.41 7.16
CA ALA A 18 20.68 2.02 6.79
C ALA A 18 20.09 1.18 7.95
N GLY A 19 20.44 1.50 9.21
CA GLY A 19 20.04 0.72 10.38
C GLY A 19 18.53 0.73 10.70
N ALA A 20 17.79 1.77 10.29
CA ALA A 20 16.34 1.83 10.50
C ALA A 20 15.59 0.84 9.59
N ALA A 21 16.10 0.61 8.38
CA ALA A 21 15.52 -0.34 7.43
C ALA A 21 15.75 -1.80 7.88
N ASP A 22 16.92 -2.11 8.40
CA ASP A 22 17.24 -3.46 8.89
C ASP A 22 16.38 -3.84 10.10
N GLY A 23 16.17 -2.91 11.04
CA GLY A 23 15.29 -3.11 12.19
C GLY A 23 13.83 -3.41 11.80
N LEU A 24 13.31 -2.76 10.75
CA LEU A 24 11.98 -3.05 10.22
C LEU A 24 11.90 -4.50 9.70
N TRP A 25 12.89 -4.96 8.94
CA TRP A 25 12.86 -6.32 8.39
C TRP A 25 13.02 -7.41 9.46
N GLU A 26 13.77 -7.15 10.53
CA GLU A 26 13.80 -8.03 11.71
C GLU A 26 12.42 -8.11 12.38
N LEU A 27 11.79 -6.96 12.62
CA LEU A 27 10.47 -6.87 13.21
C LEU A 27 9.42 -7.61 12.37
N LEU A 28 9.42 -7.43 11.04
CA LEU A 28 8.52 -8.16 10.14
C LEU A 28 8.79 -9.67 10.10
N ARG A 29 10.06 -10.11 10.25
CA ARG A 29 10.42 -11.52 10.35
C ARG A 29 9.91 -12.17 11.63
N ALA A 30 9.95 -11.44 12.76
CA ALA A 30 9.42 -11.91 14.03
C ALA A 30 7.91 -12.20 13.97
N GLY A 31 7.21 -11.49 13.09
CA GLY A 31 5.77 -11.61 12.91
C GLY A 31 4.96 -11.01 14.06
N GLY A 32 3.64 -10.98 13.88
CA GLY A 32 2.69 -10.26 14.75
C GLY A 32 2.33 -8.85 14.25
N GLN A 33 2.80 -8.44 13.07
CA GLN A 33 2.60 -7.10 12.53
C GLN A 33 1.51 -7.05 11.47
N VAL A 34 0.86 -5.89 11.41
CA VAL A 34 0.05 -5.47 10.27
C VAL A 34 0.83 -4.46 9.46
N VAL A 35 1.03 -4.75 8.18
CA VAL A 35 1.70 -3.83 7.23
C VAL A 35 0.66 -3.23 6.32
N LEU A 36 0.57 -1.89 6.33
CA LEU A 36 -0.25 -1.14 5.39
C LEU A 36 0.60 -0.68 4.22
N LEU A 37 0.28 -1.13 3.00
CA LEU A 37 0.91 -0.63 1.78
C LEU A 37 -0.11 0.14 0.93
N PRO A 38 0.33 1.16 0.17
CA PRO A 38 -0.50 1.74 -0.86
C PRO A 38 -0.64 0.79 -2.07
N HIS A 39 -1.54 1.12 -3.00
CA HIS A 39 -1.49 0.50 -4.32
C HIS A 39 -0.23 0.97 -5.05
N ALA A 40 0.28 0.15 -5.96
CA ALA A 40 1.39 0.55 -6.81
C ALA A 40 0.99 1.67 -7.79
N THR A 41 1.97 2.19 -8.51
CA THR A 41 1.79 3.31 -9.43
C THR A 41 0.68 3.05 -10.49
N THR A 42 -0.24 4.00 -10.65
CA THR A 42 -1.30 3.96 -11.68
C THR A 42 -0.93 4.75 -12.93
N GLY A 43 -1.58 4.45 -14.04
CA GLY A 43 -1.56 5.32 -15.22
C GLY A 43 -2.64 6.40 -15.18
N GLY A 44 -2.52 7.41 -16.04
CA GLY A 44 -3.56 8.43 -16.27
C GLY A 44 -3.65 9.53 -15.21
N ALA A 45 -4.67 10.38 -15.35
CA ALA A 45 -4.94 11.49 -14.44
C ALA A 45 -5.34 10.99 -13.03
N PRO A 46 -5.21 11.82 -11.98
CA PRO A 46 -5.69 11.49 -10.64
C PRO A 46 -7.21 11.21 -10.62
N GLY A 47 -7.61 10.21 -9.83
CA GLY A 47 -9.01 9.82 -9.67
C GLY A 47 -9.50 8.83 -10.74
N ASP A 48 -10.61 8.16 -10.43
CA ASP A 48 -11.26 7.26 -11.38
C ASP A 48 -12.14 8.04 -12.37
N PRO A 49 -12.30 7.56 -13.63
CA PRO A 49 -13.16 8.20 -14.62
C PRO A 49 -14.60 8.40 -14.13
N ALA A 50 -15.28 9.41 -14.69
CA ALA A 50 -16.70 9.60 -14.42
C ALA A 50 -17.50 8.34 -14.82
N GLY A 51 -18.39 7.87 -13.94
CA GLY A 51 -19.20 6.68 -14.18
C GLY A 51 -18.48 5.34 -14.00
N PHE A 52 -17.29 5.32 -13.38
CA PHE A 52 -16.59 4.06 -13.08
C PHE A 52 -17.49 3.09 -12.27
N ARG A 53 -17.29 1.80 -12.48
CA ARG A 53 -17.96 0.71 -11.77
C ARG A 53 -16.94 -0.11 -11.01
N LEU A 54 -17.17 -0.33 -9.73
CA LEU A 54 -16.24 -1.07 -8.86
C LEU A 54 -16.00 -2.52 -9.32
N ALA A 55 -17.02 -3.14 -9.92
CA ALA A 55 -16.95 -4.50 -10.45
C ALA A 55 -16.34 -4.61 -11.85
N ASP A 56 -16.05 -3.47 -12.51
CA ASP A 56 -15.52 -3.44 -13.88
C ASP A 56 -14.21 -2.65 -13.93
N CYS A 57 -13.10 -3.39 -13.92
CA CYS A 57 -11.77 -2.78 -13.95
C CYS A 57 -11.51 -1.97 -15.23
N THR A 58 -12.21 -2.23 -16.35
CA THR A 58 -12.01 -1.47 -17.59
C THR A 58 -12.45 -0.01 -17.47
N THR A 59 -13.29 0.29 -16.48
CA THR A 59 -13.82 1.63 -16.20
C THR A 59 -13.05 2.37 -15.11
N GLN A 60 -12.03 1.76 -14.50
CA GLN A 60 -11.26 2.31 -13.39
C GLN A 60 -9.88 2.81 -13.83
N ARG A 61 -9.29 3.67 -13.01
CA ARG A 61 -7.87 4.01 -13.07
C ARG A 61 -7.05 2.84 -12.52
N ASN A 62 -6.36 2.15 -13.42
CA ASN A 62 -5.59 0.93 -13.12
C ASN A 62 -4.08 1.17 -13.01
N LEU A 63 -3.34 0.12 -12.62
CA LEU A 63 -1.89 0.16 -12.55
C LEU A 63 -1.26 0.46 -13.92
N SER A 64 -0.20 1.24 -13.91
CA SER A 64 0.68 1.37 -15.07
C SER A 64 1.58 0.14 -15.20
N ALA A 65 2.25 -0.03 -16.33
CA ALA A 65 3.26 -1.08 -16.49
C ALA A 65 4.35 -0.98 -15.40
N ALA A 66 4.80 0.24 -15.10
CA ALA A 66 5.76 0.49 -14.02
C ALA A 66 5.20 0.11 -12.64
N GLY A 67 3.92 0.38 -12.38
CA GLY A 67 3.25 -0.02 -11.14
C GLY A 67 3.15 -1.54 -10.98
N ARG A 68 2.93 -2.28 -12.07
CA ARG A 68 2.95 -3.75 -12.03
C ARG A 68 4.32 -4.28 -11.66
N GLU A 69 5.41 -3.69 -12.19
CA GLU A 69 6.77 -4.06 -11.78
C GLU A 69 7.09 -3.69 -10.33
N GLU A 70 6.59 -2.54 -9.88
CA GLU A 70 6.69 -2.13 -8.48
C GLU A 70 6.01 -3.13 -7.54
N ALA A 71 4.79 -3.57 -7.85
CA ALA A 71 4.08 -4.59 -7.07
C ALA A 71 4.86 -5.91 -7.01
N ARG A 72 5.38 -6.39 -8.14
CA ARG A 72 6.21 -7.61 -8.17
C ARG A 72 7.49 -7.45 -7.34
N ARG A 73 8.11 -6.26 -7.34
CA ARG A 73 9.31 -5.97 -6.54
C ARG A 73 9.00 -6.01 -5.04
N ILE A 74 7.84 -5.54 -4.60
CA ILE A 74 7.38 -5.69 -3.21
C ILE A 74 7.34 -7.19 -2.85
N GLY A 75 6.68 -8.00 -3.67
CA GLY A 75 6.61 -9.44 -3.47
C GLY A 75 7.98 -10.12 -3.39
N ARG A 76 8.89 -9.78 -4.32
CA ARG A 76 10.27 -10.28 -4.31
C ARG A 76 11.01 -9.89 -3.02
N ALA A 77 10.83 -8.67 -2.53
CA ALA A 77 11.48 -8.20 -1.30
C ALA A 77 11.02 -8.99 -0.07
N PHE A 78 9.71 -9.27 0.05
CA PHE A 78 9.14 -10.09 1.13
C PHE A 78 9.64 -11.54 1.05
N ARG A 79 9.61 -12.16 -0.14
CA ARG A 79 10.08 -13.55 -0.34
C ARG A 79 11.57 -13.68 -0.05
N ALA A 80 12.41 -12.78 -0.57
CA ALA A 80 13.86 -12.80 -0.38
C ALA A 80 14.27 -12.71 1.09
N ARG A 81 13.48 -12.00 1.91
CA ARG A 81 13.70 -11.84 3.35
C ARG A 81 12.94 -12.84 4.21
N ARG A 82 12.25 -13.80 3.57
CA ARG A 82 11.44 -14.83 4.24
C ARG A 82 10.44 -14.24 5.24
N ILE A 83 9.79 -13.14 4.87
CA ILE A 83 8.78 -12.51 5.72
C ILE A 83 7.54 -13.40 5.77
N PRO A 84 7.09 -13.85 6.95
CA PRO A 84 5.85 -14.60 7.06
C PRO A 84 4.66 -13.71 6.68
N VAL A 85 3.85 -14.19 5.74
CA VAL A 85 2.60 -13.53 5.33
C VAL A 85 1.46 -14.51 5.63
N ALA A 86 0.56 -14.15 6.54
CA ALA A 86 -0.57 -14.99 6.94
C ALA A 86 -1.82 -14.63 6.14
N SER A 87 -2.26 -13.38 6.18
CA SER A 87 -3.38 -12.90 5.36
C SER A 87 -3.00 -11.68 4.54
N VAL A 88 -3.72 -11.52 3.44
CA VAL A 88 -3.54 -10.43 2.49
C VAL A 88 -4.92 -9.87 2.19
N MET A 89 -5.22 -8.68 2.70
CA MET A 89 -6.52 -8.03 2.53
C MET A 89 -6.36 -6.74 1.74
N SER A 90 -7.33 -6.41 0.90
CA SER A 90 -7.27 -5.21 0.07
C SER A 90 -8.63 -4.56 -0.08
N SER A 91 -8.64 -3.26 -0.37
CA SER A 91 -9.86 -2.63 -0.85
C SER A 91 -10.29 -3.22 -2.20
N ARG A 92 -11.56 -3.01 -2.56
CA ARG A 92 -12.17 -3.58 -3.78
C ARG A 92 -11.76 -2.85 -5.06
N TRP A 93 -10.92 -1.82 -4.97
CA TRP A 93 -10.42 -1.09 -6.14
C TRP A 93 -9.45 -1.96 -6.95
N CYS A 94 -9.59 -2.00 -8.27
CA CYS A 94 -8.82 -2.91 -9.12
C CYS A 94 -7.30 -2.71 -8.99
N ARG A 95 -6.84 -1.46 -8.90
CA ARG A 95 -5.42 -1.14 -8.65
C ARG A 95 -4.87 -1.73 -7.33
N CYS A 96 -5.71 -1.82 -6.30
CA CYS A 96 -5.32 -2.38 -5.00
C CYS A 96 -5.29 -3.91 -5.05
N LEU A 97 -6.34 -4.51 -5.62
CA LEU A 97 -6.42 -5.97 -5.85
C LEU A 97 -5.27 -6.46 -6.73
N GLU A 98 -4.98 -5.76 -7.83
CA GLU A 98 -3.90 -6.12 -8.76
C GLU A 98 -2.53 -6.01 -8.08
N THR A 99 -2.30 -4.97 -7.27
CA THR A 99 -1.06 -4.83 -6.48
C THR A 99 -0.88 -6.01 -5.53
N ALA A 100 -1.95 -6.38 -4.80
CA ALA A 100 -1.96 -7.50 -3.87
C ALA A 100 -1.63 -8.84 -4.55
N LEU A 101 -2.32 -9.12 -5.66
CA LEU A 101 -2.13 -10.33 -6.44
C LEU A 101 -0.72 -10.43 -7.01
N LEU A 102 -0.19 -9.35 -7.60
CA LEU A 102 1.17 -9.35 -8.16
C LEU A 102 2.27 -9.49 -7.10
N ALA A 103 2.04 -8.99 -5.88
CA ALA A 103 3.01 -9.04 -4.81
C ALA A 103 2.97 -10.36 -4.02
N PHE A 104 1.78 -10.92 -3.78
CA PHE A 104 1.59 -12.02 -2.82
C PHE A 104 0.78 -13.21 -3.36
N ASP A 105 0.38 -13.18 -4.63
CA ASP A 105 -0.33 -14.25 -5.35
C ASP A 105 -1.70 -14.61 -4.74
N ARG A 106 -2.20 -13.81 -3.79
CA ARG A 106 -3.50 -13.98 -3.13
C ARG A 106 -4.02 -12.66 -2.56
N VAL A 107 -5.33 -12.53 -2.47
CA VAL A 107 -5.99 -11.37 -1.85
C VAL A 107 -7.41 -11.71 -1.39
N GLU A 108 -7.81 -11.21 -0.23
CA GLU A 108 -9.18 -11.18 0.27
C GLU A 108 -9.71 -9.75 0.17
N PRO A 109 -10.71 -9.47 -0.69
CA PRO A 109 -11.34 -8.16 -0.76
C PRO A 109 -12.04 -7.82 0.56
N TRP A 110 -11.78 -6.65 1.12
CA TRP A 110 -12.36 -6.20 2.38
C TRP A 110 -12.97 -4.80 2.22
N PRO A 111 -14.31 -4.68 2.12
CA PRO A 111 -14.99 -3.39 1.89
C PRO A 111 -14.67 -2.30 2.93
N ALA A 112 -14.29 -2.69 4.15
CA ALA A 112 -13.85 -1.74 5.19
C ALA A 112 -12.59 -0.95 4.79
N LEU A 113 -11.83 -1.44 3.79
CA LEU A 113 -10.65 -0.78 3.27
C LEU A 113 -10.95 0.15 2.07
N ASP A 114 -12.20 0.21 1.59
CA ASP A 114 -12.56 1.06 0.47
C ASP A 114 -12.46 2.55 0.83
N SER A 115 -11.71 3.31 0.03
CA SER A 115 -11.70 4.77 0.10
C SER A 115 -12.90 5.33 -0.66
N PHE A 116 -13.82 5.99 0.04
CA PHE A 116 -14.91 6.75 -0.57
C PHE A 116 -14.60 8.24 -0.49
N SER A 117 -13.78 8.75 -1.41
CA SER A 117 -13.49 10.18 -1.53
C SER A 117 -14.62 10.87 -2.31
N GLY A 118 -15.71 11.22 -1.62
CA GLY A 118 -16.78 12.12 -2.13
C GLY A 118 -17.60 11.63 -3.34
N ARG A 119 -17.28 10.47 -3.92
CA ARG A 119 -18.01 9.85 -5.02
C ARG A 119 -18.09 8.35 -4.75
N ALA A 120 -19.23 7.92 -4.24
CA ALA A 120 -19.52 6.51 -4.10
C ALA A 120 -19.75 5.92 -5.51
N PRO A 121 -19.23 4.71 -5.84
CA PRO A 121 -19.60 4.05 -7.09
C PRO A 121 -21.13 3.95 -7.20
N ALA A 122 -21.66 3.96 -8.42
CA ALA A 122 -23.10 4.00 -8.69
C ALA A 122 -23.89 2.86 -8.00
N SER A 123 -23.22 1.78 -7.61
CA SER A 123 -23.79 0.60 -6.94
C SER A 123 -23.57 0.53 -5.43
N SER A 124 -22.90 1.50 -4.79
CA SER A 124 -22.64 1.45 -3.34
C SER A 124 -23.53 2.42 -2.58
N ARG A 125 -24.56 1.90 -1.92
CA ARG A 125 -25.24 2.57 -0.81
C ARG A 125 -24.56 2.07 0.47
N SER A 126 -23.69 2.87 1.07
CA SER A 126 -22.98 2.52 2.31
C SER A 126 -23.65 3.22 3.51
N PRO A 127 -23.83 2.55 4.67
CA PRO A 127 -24.36 3.22 5.85
C PRO A 127 -23.33 4.26 6.34
N ALA A 128 -23.78 5.51 6.45
CA ALA A 128 -23.02 6.61 7.01
C ALA A 128 -22.71 6.28 8.49
N GLY A 129 -21.43 6.27 8.90
CA GLY A 129 -21.16 6.04 10.33
C GLY A 129 -19.73 5.91 10.85
N CYS A 130 -18.68 5.76 10.03
CA CYS A 130 -17.31 5.77 10.56
C CYS A 130 -16.43 6.79 9.84
N SER A 131 -16.35 7.99 10.42
CA SER A 131 -15.39 9.01 10.05
C SER A 131 -14.00 8.65 10.61
N CYS A 132 -13.19 7.98 9.80
CA CYS A 132 -11.73 8.01 9.88
C CYS A 132 -11.19 8.61 8.57
N ALA A 133 -11.81 9.71 8.13
CA ALA A 133 -11.57 10.35 6.86
C ALA A 133 -10.32 11.25 6.93
N SER A 134 -9.13 10.66 6.93
CA SER A 134 -7.91 11.37 6.49
C SER A 134 -6.67 10.48 6.32
N VAL A 135 -6.70 9.19 6.68
CA VAL A 135 -5.51 8.34 6.53
C VAL A 135 -5.57 7.54 5.23
N LEU A 136 -4.98 8.16 4.20
CA LEU A 136 -4.35 7.57 3.01
C LEU A 136 -5.29 6.79 2.07
N SER A 137 -5.37 7.29 0.84
CA SER A 137 -6.18 6.85 -0.30
C SER A 137 -5.86 5.45 -0.84
N SER A 138 -5.26 4.56 -0.06
CA SER A 138 -4.87 3.23 -0.52
C SER A 138 -4.69 2.29 0.68
N LYS A 139 -5.41 1.17 0.68
CA LYS A 139 -5.40 0.24 1.81
C LYS A 139 -5.18 -1.19 1.31
N PHE A 140 -3.97 -1.66 1.52
CA PHE A 140 -3.57 -3.04 1.44
C PHE A 140 -3.00 -3.43 2.81
N ALA A 141 -3.52 -4.48 3.44
CA ALA A 141 -3.06 -4.96 4.75
C ALA A 141 -2.48 -6.37 4.64
N VAL A 142 -1.19 -6.52 4.98
CA VAL A 142 -0.57 -7.84 5.20
C VAL A 142 -0.58 -8.10 6.68
N THR A 143 -1.20 -9.19 7.13
CA THR A 143 -1.05 -9.61 8.52
C THR A 143 -0.04 -10.75 8.57
N SER A 144 1.02 -10.51 9.30
CA SER A 144 1.96 -11.53 9.76
C SER A 144 1.52 -11.85 11.19
N GLY A 145 0.93 -13.02 11.44
CA GLY A 145 0.65 -13.51 12.80
C GLY A 145 -0.55 -12.88 13.54
N ARG A 146 -1.59 -13.70 13.72
CA ARG A 146 -2.69 -13.58 14.72
C ARG A 146 -3.45 -12.24 14.75
N VAL A 147 -4.06 -11.84 13.64
CA VAL A 147 -5.21 -10.91 13.69
C VAL A 147 -6.48 -11.74 13.77
N ALA A 148 -7.15 -11.70 14.93
CA ALA A 148 -8.48 -12.27 15.08
C ALA A 148 -9.41 -11.59 14.07
N ARG A 149 -10.10 -12.38 13.25
CA ARG A 149 -11.23 -11.89 12.45
C ARG A 149 -12.21 -11.26 13.43
N ALA A 150 -12.37 -9.93 13.38
CA ALA A 150 -13.56 -9.30 13.92
C ALA A 150 -14.71 -9.79 13.03
N GLY A 151 -15.42 -10.82 13.49
CA GLY A 151 -16.58 -11.36 12.81
C GLY A 151 -17.61 -10.25 12.65
N ALA A 152 -17.88 -9.86 11.41
CA ALA A 152 -19.14 -9.23 11.06
C ALA A 152 -20.23 -10.29 11.19
N GLY A 153 -20.70 -10.50 12.42
CA GLY A 153 -21.93 -11.23 12.69
C GLY A 153 -23.09 -10.40 12.16
N VAL A 154 -23.60 -10.77 10.99
CA VAL A 154 -24.96 -10.44 10.59
C VAL A 154 -25.86 -11.52 11.18
N GLY A 155 -26.49 -11.17 12.31
CA GLY A 155 -27.71 -11.84 12.78
C GLY A 155 -28.93 -11.21 12.13
#